data_AF-A0A8X6H2J3-F1
#
_entry.id   AF-A0A8X6H2J3-F1
#
_cell.length_a   1.000
_cell.length_b   1.000
_cell.length_c   1.000
_cell.angle_alpha   90.00
_cell.angle_beta   90.00
_cell.angle_gamma   90.00
#
_symmetry.space_group_name_H-M   'P 1'
#
loop_
_entity.id
_entity.type
_entity.pdbx_description
1 polymer ?
#
loop_
_entity_poly.entity_id
_entity_poly.type
_entity_poly.pdbx_seq_one_letter_code
_entity_poly.pdbx_strand_id
1 'polypeptide(L)' 'MSKTNFSVQEMELLVNLVEKYKHILNCKISNAVFNKKKEEAWDSLATDFNAASLCKRSRQQLQNKFKNMKKESQKKKKL' A
#
# COMPACT_ATOMS: atom_id res chain seq x y z
N MET A 1 18.50 14.67 -0.51
CA MET A 1 17.88 13.93 0.60
C MET A 1 17.92 12.45 0.27
N SER A 2 18.58 11.65 1.11
CA SER A 2 18.78 10.21 0.93
C SER A 2 17.44 9.45 0.96
N LYS A 3 17.21 8.61 -0.05
CA LYS A 3 16.01 7.77 -0.14
C LYS A 3 16.03 6.74 0.99
N THR A 4 15.21 6.94 2.02
CA THR A 4 15.11 5.99 3.14
C THR A 4 14.42 4.71 2.68
N ASN A 5 15.07 3.56 2.89
CA ASN A 5 14.48 2.25 2.62
C ASN A 5 13.29 2.00 3.55
N PHE A 6 12.38 1.10 3.15
CA PHE A 6 11.30 0.66 4.04
C PHE A 6 11.87 -0.35 5.04
N SER A 7 11.74 -0.05 6.32
CA SER A 7 12.01 -0.98 7.41
C SER A 7 11.01 -2.14 7.44
N VAL A 8 11.33 -3.20 8.17
CA VAL A 8 10.43 -4.35 8.35
C VAL A 8 9.11 -3.93 8.99
N GLN A 9 9.17 -3.10 10.04
CA GLN A 9 7.99 -2.57 10.72
C GLN A 9 7.10 -1.73 9.79
N GLU A 10 7.70 -0.89 8.94
CA GLU A 10 6.95 -0.14 7.93
C GLU A 10 6.29 -1.08 6.90
N MET A 11 6.97 -2.15 6.50
CA MET A 11 6.40 -3.14 5.57
C MET A 11 5.21 -3.88 6.19
N GLU A 12 5.32 -4.30 7.45
CA GLU A 12 4.23 -4.94 8.21
C GLU A 12 3.04 -3.99 8.38
N LEU A 13 3.30 -2.74 8.79
CA LEU A 13 2.27 -1.70 8.89
C LEU A 13 1.55 -1.49 7.54
N LEU A 14 2.30 -1.42 6.45
CA LEU A 14 1.74 -1.27 5.11
C LEU A 14 0.83 -2.46 4.75
N VAL A 15 1.25 -3.70 5.03
CA VAL A 15 0.42 -4.89 4.77
C VAL A 15 -0.87 -4.86 5.60
N ASN A 16 -0.77 -4.54 6.90
CA ASN A 16 -1.92 -4.46 7.79
C ASN A 16 -2.94 -3.41 7.34
N LEU A 17 -2.46 -2.23 6.93
CA LEU A 17 -3.34 -1.19 6.41
C LEU A 17 -3.97 -1.60 5.08
N VAL A 18 -3.22 -2.20 4.15
CA VAL A 18 -3.83 -2.69 2.89
C VAL A 18 -4.91 -3.73 3.15
N GLU A 19 -4.73 -4.61 4.14
CA GLU A 19 -5.74 -5.58 4.56
C GLU A 19 -7.01 -4.89 5.13
N LYS A 20 -6.85 -3.83 5.95
CA LYS A 20 -7.95 -2.99 6.43
C LYS A 20 -8.77 -2.40 5.27
N TYR A 21 -8.11 -1.91 4.21
CA TYR A 21 -8.76 -1.32 3.04
C TYR A 21 -9.08 -2.32 1.92
N LYS A 22 -8.91 -3.64 2.14
CA LYS A 22 -9.03 -4.67 1.08
C LYS A 22 -10.37 -4.67 0.36
N HIS A 23 -11.44 -4.34 1.06
CA HIS A 23 -12.80 -4.33 0.54
C HIS A 23 -12.97 -3.30 -0.60
N ILE A 24 -12.20 -2.22 -0.58
CA ILE A 24 -12.15 -1.22 -1.66
C ILE A 24 -11.04 -1.59 -2.64
N LEU A 25 -9.83 -1.87 -2.14
CA LEU A 25 -8.64 -2.06 -2.99
C LEU A 25 -8.72 -3.30 -3.87
N ASN A 26 -9.37 -4.38 -3.42
CA ASN A 26 -9.51 -5.64 -4.15
C ASN A 26 -10.85 -5.80 -4.87
N CYS A 27 -11.69 -4.78 -4.87
CA CYS A 27 -12.96 -4.87 -5.58
C CYS A 27 -12.75 -4.89 -7.10
N LYS A 28 -13.47 -5.79 -7.77
CA LYS A 28 -13.37 -6.06 -9.22
C LYS A 28 -14.14 -5.05 -10.08
N ILE A 29 -14.91 -4.15 -9.47
CA ILE A 29 -15.67 -3.12 -10.19
C ILE A 29 -14.68 -2.12 -10.79
N SER A 30 -14.80 -1.90 -12.10
CA SER A 30 -13.97 -1.00 -12.89
C SER A 30 -14.84 0.07 -13.53
N ASN A 31 -15.38 0.96 -12.71
CA ASN A 31 -16.03 2.19 -13.17
C ASN A 31 -15.27 3.41 -12.62
N ALA A 32 -15.46 4.58 -13.24
CA ALA A 32 -14.71 5.79 -12.88
C ALA A 32 -14.84 6.16 -11.38
N VAL A 33 -16.04 5.97 -10.82
CA VAL A 33 -16.32 6.18 -9.39
C VAL A 33 -15.50 5.23 -8.51
N PHE A 34 -15.41 3.96 -8.89
CA PHE A 34 -14.69 2.94 -8.15
C PHE A 34 -13.17 3.13 -8.24
N ASN A 35 -12.68 3.60 -9.39
CA ASN A 35 -11.28 3.99 -9.54
C ASN A 35 -10.94 5.15 -8.62
N LYS A 36 -11.80 6.18 -8.55
CA LYS A 36 -11.64 7.28 -7.61
C LYS A 36 -11.65 6.80 -6.15
N LYS A 37 -12.57 5.91 -5.77
CA LYS A 37 -12.60 5.31 -4.43
C LYS A 37 -11.32 4.54 -4.07
N LYS A 38 -10.71 3.84 -5.03
CA LYS A 38 -9.42 3.17 -4.81
C LYS A 38 -8.30 4.18 -4.56
N GLU A 39 -8.27 5.27 -5.32
CA GLU A 39 -7.29 6.35 -5.11
C GLU A 39 -7.49 7.00 -3.73
N GLU A 40 -8.73 7.34 -3.37
CA GLU A 40 -9.08 7.87 -2.04
C GLU A 40 -8.70 6.91 -0.90
N ALA A 41 -8.96 5.60 -1.06
CA ALA A 41 -8.56 4.60 -0.08
C ALA A 41 -7.03 4.55 0.10
N TRP A 42 -6.28 4.75 -0.98
CA TRP A 42 -4.83 4.84 -0.92
C TRP A 42 -4.32 6.14 -0.28
N ASP A 43 -5.02 7.26 -0.48
CA ASP A 43 -4.71 8.53 0.21
C ASP A 43 -5.00 8.44 1.72
N SER A 44 -6.14 7.84 2.10
CA SER A 44 -6.46 7.55 3.49
C SER A 44 -5.45 6.59 4.12
N LEU A 45 -5.06 5.54 3.40
CA LEU A 45 -3.99 4.63 3.83
C LEU A 45 -2.66 5.36 4.05
N ALA A 46 -2.29 6.27 3.14
CA ALA A 46 -1.06 7.05 3.29
C ALA A 46 -1.13 7.97 4.51
N THR A 47 -2.29 8.53 4.81
CA THR A 47 -2.53 9.33 6.01
C THR A 47 -2.39 8.49 7.28
N ASP A 48 -3.05 7.34 7.36
CA ASP A 48 -2.95 6.38 8.48
C ASP A 48 -1.50 5.92 8.68
N PHE A 49 -0.82 5.56 7.58
CA PHE A 49 0.58 5.13 7.60
C PHE A 49 1.48 6.23 8.15
N ASN A 50 1.32 7.46 7.66
CA ASN A 50 2.13 8.59 8.07
C ASN A 50 1.84 9.01 9.51
N ALA A 51 0.63 8.78 10.04
CA ALA A 51 0.31 9.00 11.44
C ALA A 51 0.99 7.97 12.36
N ALA A 52 1.13 6.72 11.90
CA ALA A 52 1.72 5.63 12.67
C ALA A 52 3.23 5.41 12.42
N SER A 53 3.81 6.02 11.37
CA SER A 53 5.22 5.88 11.00
C SER A 53 6.02 7.15 11.26
N LEU A 54 7.27 6.97 11.68
CA LEU A 54 8.26 8.04 11.81
C LEU A 54 8.64 8.63 10.44
N CYS A 55 8.61 7.82 9.38
CA CYS A 55 8.98 8.23 8.03
C CYS A 55 7.74 8.48 7.19
N LYS A 56 7.58 9.72 6.71
CA LYS A 56 6.48 10.10 5.82
C LYS A 56 6.71 9.51 4.42
N ARG A 57 5.68 8.84 3.89
CA ARG A 57 5.66 8.25 2.55
C ARG A 57 4.50 8.83 1.76
N SER A 58 4.73 9.06 0.47
CA SER A 58 3.65 9.40 -0.44
C SER A 58 2.81 8.17 -0.78
N ARG A 59 1.56 8.40 -1.17
CA ARG A 59 0.67 7.36 -1.70
C ARG A 59 1.38 6.50 -2.76
N GLN A 60 2.04 7.14 -3.72
CA GLN A 60 2.73 6.44 -4.83
C GLN A 60 3.85 5.52 -4.33
N GLN A 61 4.60 5.95 -3.30
CA GLN A 61 5.67 5.12 -2.71
C GLN A 61 5.08 3.87 -2.05
N LEU A 62 3.99 4.00 -1.29
CA LEU A 62 3.31 2.88 -0.64
C LEU A 62 2.72 1.91 -1.66
N GLN A 63 2.03 2.43 -2.68
CA GLN A 63 1.49 1.63 -3.78
C GLN A 63 2.58 0.83 -4.49
N ASN A 64 3.70 1.48 -4.85
CA ASN A 64 4.80 0.82 -5.54
C ASN A 64 5.47 -0.23 -4.65
N LYS A 65 5.68 0.08 -3.36
CA LYS A 65 6.24 -0.88 -2.41
C LYS A 65 5.34 -2.10 -2.25
N PHE A 66 4.03 -1.91 -2.08
CA PHE A 66 3.08 -3.01 -1.96
C PHE A 66 3.01 -3.87 -3.23
N LYS A 67 3.00 -3.25 -4.42
CA LYS A 67 3.06 -3.98 -5.70
C LYS A 67 4.32 -4.84 -5.80
N ASN A 68 5.46 -4.30 -5.40
CA ASN A 68 6.73 -5.04 -5.41
C ASN A 68 6.70 -6.21 -4.42
N MET A 69 6.24 -5.99 -3.18
CA MET A 69 6.09 -7.06 -2.19
C MET A 69 5.17 -8.18 -2.71
N LYS A 70 4.03 -7.83 -3.32
CA LYS A 70 3.10 -8.83 -3.88
C LYS A 70 3.75 -9.66 -5.00
N LYS A 71 4.56 -9.03 -5.86
CA LYS A 71 5.32 -9.73 -6.91
C LYS A 71 6.38 -10.66 -6.31
N GLU A 72 7.12 -10.21 -5.30
CA GLU A 72 8.12 -11.02 -4.60
C GLU A 72 7.49 -12.23 -3.90
N SER A 73 6.37 -12.05 -3.21
CA SER A 73 5.62 -13.15 -2.60
C SER A 73 5.13 -14.17 -3.62
N GLN A 74 4.69 -13.73 -4.82
CA GLN A 74 4.27 -14.63 -5.89
C GLN A 74 5.45 -15.40 -6.51
N LYS A 75 6.62 -14.76 -6.64
CA LYS A 75 7.84 -15.44 -7.10
C LYS A 75 8.28 -16.53 -6.13
N LYS A 76 8.25 -16.26 -4.82
CA LYS A 76 8.57 -17.25 -3.78
C LYS A 76 7.62 -18.45 -3.75
N LYS A 77 6.36 -18.30 -4.18
CA LYS A 77 5.39 -19.41 -4.28
C LYS A 77 5.60 -20.32 -5.50
N LYS A 78 6.45 -19.91 -6.45
CA LYS A 78 6.73 -20.65 -7.70
C LYS A 78 8.08 -21.36 -7.70
N LEU A 79 8.87 -21.23 -6.64
CA LEU A 79 10.02 -22.09 -6.34
C LEU A 79 9.59 -23.11 -5.29
#